data_AF-A0A8R2FDB6-F1
#
_entry.id   AF-A0A8R2FDB6-F1
#
_cell.length_a   1.000
_cell.length_b   1.000
_cell.length_c   1.000
_cell.angle_alpha   90.00
_cell.angle_beta   90.00
_cell.angle_gamma   90.00
#
_symmetry.space_group_name_H-M   'P 1'
#
loop_
_entity.id
_entity.type
_entity.pdbx_description
1 polymer ?
#
loop_
_entity_poly.entity_id
_entity_poly.type
_entity_poly.pdbx_seq_one_letter_code
_entity_poly.pdbx_strand_id
1 'polypeptide(L)'
;MDASQISSCESDPMKVLTSKEYEPTNFINNSHSVGILEDLQSLRKNEVLCDIRYEADDCEIVIGHANVLIAASPYFRAMLSHFNETNKDLL
;
A
#
# COMPACT_ATOMS: atom_id res chain seq x y z
N MET A 1 37.57 -47.61 -23.26
CA MET A 1 36.23 -46.99 -23.34
C MET A 1 35.69 -47.19 -21.93
N ASP A 2 35.60 -46.19 -21.06
CA ASP A 2 34.99 -44.89 -21.29
C ASP A 2 35.71 -43.75 -20.55
N ALA A 3 35.82 -42.61 -21.23
CA ALA A 3 36.36 -41.38 -20.71
C ALA A 3 35.28 -40.64 -19.91
N SER A 4 35.57 -40.31 -18.65
CA SER A 4 34.74 -39.42 -17.85
C SER A 4 34.70 -38.04 -18.49
N GLN A 5 33.56 -37.68 -19.04
CA GLN A 5 33.27 -36.34 -19.55
C GLN A 5 33.17 -35.36 -18.37
N ILE A 6 34.12 -34.44 -18.29
CA ILE A 6 34.05 -33.28 -17.40
C ILE A 6 33.28 -32.23 -18.20
N SER A 7 31.97 -32.11 -17.96
CA SER A 7 31.18 -31.00 -18.49
C SER A 7 31.60 -29.73 -17.76
N SER A 8 32.44 -28.92 -18.39
CA SER A 8 32.71 -27.55 -17.94
C SER A 8 31.47 -26.72 -18.27
N CYS A 9 30.64 -26.43 -17.27
CA CYS A 9 29.60 -25.42 -17.40
C CYS A 9 30.27 -24.06 -17.55
N GLU A 10 30.42 -23.59 -18.79
CA GLU A 10 30.70 -22.19 -19.07
C GLU A 10 29.52 -21.37 -18.56
N SER A 11 29.70 -20.73 -17.41
CA SER A 11 28.77 -19.72 -16.92
C SER A 11 28.91 -18.49 -17.82
N ASP A 12 27.88 -18.21 -18.62
CA ASP A 12 27.71 -16.95 -19.33
C ASP A 12 28.05 -15.79 -18.39
N PRO A 13 28.93 -14.85 -18.77
CA PRO A 13 29.24 -13.72 -17.92
C PRO A 13 27.97 -12.91 -17.71
N MET A 14 27.52 -12.88 -16.45
CA MET A 14 26.38 -12.13 -15.95
C MET A 14 26.47 -10.69 -16.50
N LYS A 15 25.67 -10.42 -17.52
CA LYS A 15 25.63 -9.13 -18.21
C LYS A 15 25.07 -8.12 -17.22
N VAL A 16 25.97 -7.41 -16.54
CA VAL A 16 25.62 -6.33 -15.61
C VAL A 16 24.78 -5.32 -16.38
N LEU A 17 23.48 -5.32 -16.12
CA LEU A 17 22.56 -4.31 -16.63
C LEU A 17 22.93 -3.00 -15.96
N THR A 18 23.75 -2.20 -16.63
CA THR A 18 24.00 -0.83 -16.24
C THR A 18 22.69 -0.06 -16.42
N SER A 19 22.04 0.30 -15.31
CA SER A 19 20.94 1.26 -15.36
C SER A 19 21.48 2.57 -15.90
N LYS A 20 20.97 3.04 -17.04
CA LYS A 20 21.23 4.41 -17.48
C LYS A 20 20.67 5.33 -16.42
N GLU A 21 21.51 6.18 -15.84
CA GLU A 21 21.06 7.29 -15.00
C GLU A 21 20.22 8.21 -15.89
N TYR A 22 18.91 8.24 -15.63
CA TYR A 22 17.98 9.16 -16.26
C TYR A 22 17.69 10.29 -15.28
N GLU A 23 17.73 11.52 -15.78
CA GLU A 23 17.29 12.67 -15.01
C GLU A 23 15.81 12.50 -14.59
N PRO A 24 15.46 12.75 -13.31
CA PRO A 24 14.09 12.65 -12.84
C PRO A 24 13.17 13.55 -13.67
N THR A 25 12.17 12.95 -14.33
CA THR A 25 11.16 13.74 -15.06
C THR A 25 9.95 13.97 -14.17
N ASN A 26 9.52 15.23 -14.06
CA ASN A 26 8.30 15.59 -13.32
C ASN A 26 7.07 15.29 -14.17
N PHE A 27 6.23 14.34 -13.74
CA PHE A 27 4.93 14.05 -14.34
C PHE A 27 3.81 14.55 -13.43
N ILE A 28 2.85 15.29 -13.99
CA ILE A 28 1.69 15.81 -13.26
C ILE A 28 0.43 15.35 -13.98
N ASN A 29 -0.45 14.69 -13.24
CA ASN A 29 -1.80 14.38 -13.70
C ASN A 29 -2.82 15.07 -12.78
N ASN A 30 -3.50 16.09 -13.32
CA ASN A 30 -4.45 16.92 -12.57
C ASN A 30 -5.71 16.17 -12.12
N SER A 31 -6.08 15.04 -12.75
CA SER A 31 -7.25 14.25 -12.34
C SER A 31 -6.91 13.14 -11.35
N HIS A 32 -5.63 12.90 -11.08
CA HIS A 32 -5.19 11.72 -10.34
C HIS A 32 -5.70 11.71 -8.89
N SER A 33 -5.66 12.85 -8.21
CA SER A 33 -6.15 12.98 -6.83
C SER A 33 -7.64 12.71 -6.73
N VAL A 34 -8.44 13.20 -7.68
CA VAL A 34 -9.88 12.97 -7.73
C VAL A 34 -10.17 11.48 -7.95
N GLY A 35 -9.53 10.86 -8.95
CA GLY A 35 -9.72 9.45 -9.25
C GLY A 35 -9.38 8.54 -8.06
N ILE A 36 -8.26 8.81 -7.37
CA ILE A 36 -7.89 8.07 -6.16
C ILE A 36 -8.96 8.21 -5.06
N LEU A 37 -9.50 9.41 -4.83
CA LEU A 37 -10.51 9.62 -3.80
C LEU A 37 -11.84 8.94 -4.15
N GLU A 38 -12.22 8.91 -5.44
CA GLU A 38 -13.38 8.15 -5.93
C GLU A 38 -13.21 6.63 -5.74
N ASP A 39 -12.02 6.11 -6.03
CA ASP A 39 -11.68 4.71 -5.83
C ASP A 39 -11.71 4.34 -4.33
N LEU A 40 -11.07 5.15 -3.47
CA LEU A 40 -11.09 4.93 -2.00
C LEU A 40 -12.51 4.98 -1.44
N GLN A 41 -13.34 5.91 -1.91
CA GLN A 41 -14.75 5.98 -1.54
C GLN A 41 -15.52 4.73 -2.00
N SER A 42 -15.21 4.18 -3.17
CA SER A 42 -15.81 2.93 -3.66
C SER A 42 -15.36 1.73 -2.84
N LEU A 43 -14.07 1.65 -2.48
CA LEU A 43 -13.55 0.61 -1.58
C LEU A 43 -14.24 0.67 -0.21
N ARG A 44 -14.45 1.88 0.33
CA ARG A 44 -15.14 2.08 1.61
C ARG A 44 -16.58 1.55 1.57
N LYS A 45 -17.33 1.83 0.51
CA LYS A 45 -18.71 1.33 0.35
C LYS A 45 -18.80 -0.19 0.29
N ASN A 46 -17.74 -0.84 -0.18
CA ASN A 46 -17.63 -2.29 -0.27
C ASN A 46 -16.86 -2.89 0.93
N GLU A 47 -16.54 -2.06 1.94
CA GLU A 47 -15.78 -2.45 3.14
C GLU A 47 -14.41 -3.09 2.83
N VAL A 48 -13.81 -2.76 1.69
CA VAL A 48 -12.52 -3.30 1.25
C VAL A 48 -11.38 -2.51 1.89
N LEU A 49 -10.47 -3.24 2.55
CA LEU A 49 -9.28 -2.69 3.23
C LEU A 49 -9.59 -1.64 4.30
N CYS A 50 -10.81 -1.62 4.83
CA CYS A 50 -11.17 -0.73 5.93
C CYS A 50 -10.55 -1.24 7.24
N ASP A 51 -9.87 -0.35 7.96
CA ASP A 51 -9.07 -0.64 9.16
C ASP A 51 -9.64 0.02 10.42
N ILE A 52 -10.75 0.76 10.28
CA ILE A 52 -11.44 1.44 11.36
C ILE A 52 -12.95 1.19 11.32
N ARG A 53 -13.53 1.07 12.51
CA ARG A 53 -14.96 0.94 12.74
C ARG A 53 -15.34 1.72 14.00
N TYR A 54 -16.20 2.72 13.85
CA TYR A 54 -16.73 3.51 14.95
C TYR A 54 -18.22 3.30 15.07
N GLU A 55 -18.72 3.35 16.30
CA GLU A 55 -20.15 3.45 16.58
C GLU A 55 -20.42 4.87 17.04
N ALA A 56 -21.28 5.58 16.31
CA ALA A 56 -21.73 6.92 16.67
C ALA A 56 -22.84 6.84 17.73
N ASP A 57 -23.13 7.98 18.38
CA ASP A 57 -24.12 8.07 19.47
C ASP A 57 -25.55 7.67 19.04
N ASP A 58 -25.83 7.73 17.74
CA ASP A 58 -27.09 7.28 17.11
C ASP A 58 -27.07 5.79 16.74
N CYS A 59 -26.09 5.04 17.24
CA CYS A 59 -25.81 3.65 16.92
C CYS A 59 -25.46 3.42 15.43
N GLU A 60 -25.17 4.45 14.65
CA GLU A 60 -24.67 4.27 13.29
C GLU A 60 -23.22 3.80 13.31
N ILE A 61 -22.94 2.75 12.55
CA ILE A 61 -21.60 2.21 12.40
C ILE A 61 -20.91 2.88 11.22
N VAL A 62 -19.81 3.56 11.49
CA VAL A 62 -18.96 4.19 10.48
C VAL A 62 -17.74 3.31 10.22
N ILE A 63 -17.64 2.79 9.00
CA ILE A 63 -16.50 2.00 8.52
C ILE A 63 -15.71 2.83 7.51
N GLY A 64 -14.38 2.78 7.58
CA GLY A 64 -13.54 3.55 6.68
C GLY A 64 -12.05 3.19 6.72
N HIS A 65 -11.26 4.06 6.10
CA HIS A 65 -9.80 3.97 6.06
C HIS A 65 -9.18 5.04 6.97
N ALA A 66 -8.34 4.63 7.91
CA ALA A 66 -7.68 5.49 8.89
C ALA A 66 -6.86 6.58 8.20
N ASN A 67 -6.10 6.22 7.17
CA ASN A 67 -5.26 7.15 6.42
C ASN A 67 -6.07 8.30 5.78
N VAL A 68 -7.25 8.00 5.22
CA VAL A 68 -8.15 9.00 4.63
C VAL A 68 -8.66 9.95 5.72
N LEU A 69 -9.09 9.41 6.88
CA LEU A 69 -9.54 10.25 7.98
C LEU A 69 -8.43 11.13 8.57
N ILE A 70 -7.24 10.57 8.78
CA ILE A 70 -6.04 11.29 9.26
C ILE A 70 -5.67 12.42 8.29
N ALA A 71 -5.77 12.17 6.98
CA ALA A 71 -5.51 13.18 5.95
C ALA A 71 -6.60 14.28 5.95
N ALA A 72 -7.87 13.92 6.13
CA ALA A 72 -8.99 14.83 6.05
C ALA A 72 -9.18 15.72 7.29
N SER A 73 -8.73 15.29 8.48
CA SER A 73 -8.98 16.01 9.72
C SER A 73 -7.84 15.93 10.74
N PRO A 74 -7.40 17.07 11.30
CA PRO A 74 -6.51 17.09 12.47
C PRO A 74 -7.06 16.34 13.68
N TYR A 75 -8.39 16.28 13.83
CA TYR A 75 -9.04 15.52 14.91
C TYR A 75 -8.72 14.03 14.79
N PHE A 76 -9.00 13.44 13.62
CA PHE A 76 -8.70 12.03 13.37
C PHE A 76 -7.21 11.75 13.40
N ARG A 77 -6.37 12.69 12.95
CA ARG A 77 -4.92 12.59 13.10
C ARG A 77 -4.50 12.50 14.56
N ALA A 78 -4.97 13.38 15.42
CA ALA A 78 -4.66 13.36 16.85
C ALA A 78 -5.20 12.08 17.52
N MET A 79 -6.45 11.71 17.21
CA MET A 79 -7.08 10.52 17.77
C MET A 79 -6.34 9.23 17.38
N LEU A 80 -6.05 9.04 16.09
CA LEU A 80 -5.46 7.80 15.56
C LEU A 80 -3.95 7.70 15.74
N SER A 81 -3.22 8.81 15.88
CA SER A 81 -1.77 8.78 16.13
C SER A 81 -1.38 8.28 17.52
N HIS A 82 -2.33 8.29 18.47
CA HIS A 82 -2.13 7.77 19.82
C HIS A 82 -2.80 6.41 20.06
N PHE A 83 -3.50 5.88 19.05
CA PHE A 83 -4.06 4.54 19.11
C PHE A 83 -2.95 3.51 18.84
N ASN A 84 -2.35 2.98 19.90
CA ASN A 84 -1.62 1.72 19.81
C ASN A 84 -2.65 0.63 19.47
N GLU A 85 -2.44 -0.08 18.36
CA GLU A 85 -3.21 -1.26 17.95
C GLU A 85 -3.47 -2.15 19.16
N THR A 86 -4.69 -2.12 19.69
CA THR A 86 -5.10 -3.17 20.61
C THR A 86 -5.54 -4.31 19.71
N ASN A 87 -4.60 -5.19 19.37
CA ASN A 87 -4.86 -6.54 18.87
C ASN A 87 -5.69 -7.26 19.95
N LYS A 88 -6.98 -7.00 19.97
CA LYS A 88 -7.98 -7.73 20.72
C LYS A 88 -8.88 -8.33 19.66
N ASP A 89 -8.45 -9.43 19.05
CA ASP A 89 -9.30 -10.50 18.49
C ASP A 89 -8.42 -11.59 17.84
N LEU A 90 -7.47 -12.11 18.62
CA LEU A 90 -7.00 -13.49 18.49
C LEU A 90 -7.55 -14.25 19.71
N LEU A 91 -8.80 -14.69 19.62
CA LEU A 91 -9.38 -15.73 20.47
C LEU A 91 -9.91 -16.86 19.57
#